data_AF-A0A919K4R2-F1
#
_entry.id   AF-A0A919K4R2-F1
#
_cell.length_a   1.000
_cell.length_b   1.000
_cell.length_c   1.000
_cell.angle_alpha   90.00
_cell.angle_beta   90.00
_cell.angle_gamma   90.00
#
_symmetry.space_group_name_H-M   'P 1'
#
loop_
_entity.id
_entity.type
_entity.pdbx_description
1 polymer ?
#
loop_
_entity_poly.entity_id
_entity_poly.type
_entity_poly.pdbx_seq_one_letter_code
_entity_poly.pdbx_strand_id
1 'polypeptide(L)'
;MAEPVSPTRQYLFGGGPPPVTVEARPGTDARDQVPAAGPATGLGAAPADPFAGLPPGTAQLIVLPGLGGQMFRLIGNCCCGDLEPHYKRRNEEPEHVRPDPLPLGRRVSRDARAGGERPTRTLKRMVGWSQQKAALTEWLSRLRRQHPRQLTLVIWDYTDHDLPWEMFFLGRQRAGPQGPALAADWLGCAATVVRWTKVVTTADNAVPGPVEPVACAGTVLAYVAADEAMQPDKALMESLGAVRRETLADLITSLDDSGESDGVGLIYVACHGDYADDYFGFRLDGTISVGDLDGRGLPGLAGARPLVFLNACHSARMVDASADLGENALAGFTEIFLRAGAGGFLGASGAVQEPAAQAVVRDLLGRIRATPDRPVARILQEYRQSVAPKGGELPLGDDDATAAALLPFFYGFMYLFFGSPLTTLRLDGEARP
;
A
#
# COMPACT_ATOMS: atom_id res chain seq x y z
N MET A 1 40.76 39.81 12.82
CA MET A 1 41.80 39.82 11.77
C MET A 1 41.94 38.41 11.25
N ALA A 2 42.14 38.29 9.93
CA ALA A 2 41.79 37.16 9.09
C ALA A 2 42.44 35.81 9.45
N GLU A 3 41.63 34.76 9.39
CA GLU A 3 42.05 33.36 9.27
C GLU A 3 42.35 33.02 7.79
N PRO A 4 43.34 32.16 7.50
CA PRO A 4 43.68 31.76 6.14
C PRO A 4 42.76 30.66 5.62
N VAL A 5 42.32 30.86 4.38
CA VAL A 5 41.48 29.97 3.58
C VAL A 5 42.27 28.73 3.13
N SER A 6 41.70 27.55 3.36
CA SER A 6 42.20 26.25 2.90
C SER A 6 41.97 26.07 1.39
N PRO A 7 42.94 25.51 0.62
CA PRO A 7 42.80 25.34 -0.81
C PRO A 7 41.95 24.13 -1.19
N THR A 8 41.11 24.38 -2.19
CA THR A 8 40.24 23.48 -2.93
C THR A 8 40.97 22.27 -3.49
N ARG A 9 40.47 21.05 -3.23
CA ARG A 9 40.85 19.83 -3.92
C ARG A 9 40.35 19.87 -5.36
N GLN A 10 41.27 20.09 -6.30
CA GLN A 10 41.13 19.66 -7.70
C GLN A 10 41.29 18.14 -7.74
N TYR A 11 40.23 17.41 -8.12
CA TYR A 11 40.40 16.06 -8.64
C TYR A 11 40.49 16.13 -10.17
N LEU A 12 41.65 15.72 -10.64
CA LEU A 12 42.06 15.59 -12.03
C LEU A 12 41.24 14.49 -12.70
N PHE A 13 40.54 14.85 -13.77
CA PHE A 13 40.20 13.93 -14.85
C PHE A 13 41.50 13.50 -15.54
N GLY A 14 41.80 12.21 -15.59
CA GLY A 14 42.95 11.71 -16.33
C GLY A 14 42.95 10.20 -16.45
N GLY A 15 42.84 9.70 -17.69
CA GLY A 15 43.28 8.36 -18.06
C GLY A 15 42.18 7.31 -18.25
N GLY A 16 41.20 7.57 -19.12
CA GLY A 16 40.46 6.46 -19.74
C GLY A 16 41.39 5.66 -20.67
N PRO A 17 41.29 4.33 -20.72
CA PRO A 17 42.06 3.53 -21.68
C PRO A 17 41.73 3.94 -23.12
N PRO A 18 42.69 3.84 -24.06
CA PRO A 18 42.43 4.15 -25.46
C PRO A 18 41.30 3.27 -26.01
N PRO A 19 40.53 3.78 -27.00
CA PRO A 19 39.47 3.01 -27.62
C PRO A 19 40.03 1.71 -28.19
N VAL A 20 39.44 0.59 -27.80
CA VAL A 20 39.70 -0.70 -28.42
C VAL A 20 39.18 -0.62 -29.85
N THR A 21 40.10 -0.64 -30.82
CA THR A 21 39.77 -0.81 -32.22
C THR A 21 39.19 -2.21 -32.39
N VAL A 22 37.86 -2.31 -32.48
CA VAL A 22 37.19 -3.55 -32.83
C VAL A 22 37.45 -3.79 -34.31
N GLU A 23 38.33 -4.74 -34.63
CA GLU A 23 38.48 -5.23 -36.00
C GLU A 23 37.13 -5.75 -36.49
N ALA A 24 36.68 -5.22 -37.63
CA ALA A 24 35.46 -5.66 -38.28
C ALA A 24 35.61 -7.16 -38.62
N ARG A 25 34.82 -8.00 -37.93
CA ARG A 25 34.67 -9.41 -38.31
C ARG A 25 34.19 -9.45 -39.77
N PRO A 26 34.80 -10.28 -40.64
CA PRO A 26 34.32 -10.46 -42.00
C PRO A 26 32.86 -10.93 -41.95
N GLY A 27 32.00 -10.15 -42.62
CA GLY A 27 30.57 -10.40 -42.71
C GLY A 27 30.33 -11.79 -43.28
N THR A 28 29.87 -12.70 -42.42
CA THR A 28 29.21 -13.91 -42.88
C THR A 28 27.82 -13.49 -43.29
N ASP A 29 27.57 -13.55 -44.59
CA ASP A 29 26.30 -13.23 -45.27
C ASP A 29 25.25 -14.33 -44.97
N ALA A 30 25.08 -14.67 -43.70
CA ALA A 30 23.97 -15.46 -43.20
C ALA A 30 22.84 -14.50 -42.87
N ARG A 31 22.24 -13.90 -43.91
CA ARG A 31 20.84 -13.47 -43.82
C ARG A 31 19.99 -14.71 -43.73
N ASP A 32 19.96 -15.28 -42.52
CA ASP A 32 18.94 -16.24 -42.13
C ASP A 32 17.59 -15.62 -42.47
N GLN A 33 16.86 -16.35 -43.30
CA GLN A 33 15.53 -16.03 -43.72
C GLN A 33 14.67 -15.96 -42.46
N VAL A 34 14.41 -14.75 -41.95
CA VAL A 34 13.34 -14.55 -40.98
C VAL A 34 12.07 -15.05 -41.67
N PRO A 35 11.45 -16.14 -41.20
CA PRO A 35 10.25 -16.66 -41.82
C PRO A 35 9.24 -15.53 -41.86
N ALA A 36 8.65 -15.31 -43.04
CA ALA A 36 7.66 -14.25 -43.25
C ALA A 36 6.64 -14.32 -42.10
N ALA A 37 6.58 -13.26 -41.30
CA ALA A 37 5.64 -13.17 -40.20
C ALA A 37 4.25 -13.49 -40.76
N GLY A 38 3.61 -14.52 -40.20
CA GLY A 38 2.24 -14.86 -40.57
C GLY A 38 1.33 -13.64 -40.43
N PRO A 39 0.18 -13.62 -41.11
CA PRO A 39 -0.75 -12.51 -41.01
C PRO A 39 -1.04 -12.20 -39.54
N ALA A 40 -0.84 -10.94 -39.15
CA ALA A 40 -1.06 -10.48 -37.78
C ALA A 40 -2.49 -10.88 -37.36
N THR A 41 -2.59 -11.80 -36.42
CA THR A 41 -3.86 -12.16 -35.80
C THR A 41 -4.15 -11.06 -34.79
N GLY A 42 -5.14 -10.22 -35.06
CA GLY A 42 -5.56 -9.19 -34.11
C GLY A 42 -5.93 -9.82 -32.78
N LEU A 43 -5.57 -9.17 -31.66
CA LEU A 43 -5.76 -9.64 -30.27
C LEU A 43 -7.23 -9.82 -29.85
N GLY A 44 -8.17 -9.79 -30.79
CA GLY A 44 -9.60 -9.65 -30.51
C GLY A 44 -9.95 -8.25 -30.02
N ALA A 45 -11.20 -7.86 -30.22
CA ALA A 45 -11.75 -6.68 -29.57
C ALA A 45 -12.23 -7.09 -28.18
N ALA A 46 -11.56 -6.63 -27.12
CA ALA A 46 -12.16 -6.62 -25.80
C ALA A 46 -13.11 -5.41 -25.72
N PRO A 47 -14.39 -5.58 -25.35
CA PRO A 47 -15.28 -4.46 -25.09
C PRO A 47 -14.80 -3.74 -23.84
N ALA A 48 -13.93 -2.74 -24.03
CA ALA A 48 -13.67 -1.74 -23.01
C ALA A 48 -14.67 -0.60 -23.24
N ASP A 49 -15.53 -0.35 -22.25
CA ASP A 49 -16.31 0.88 -22.21
C ASP A 49 -15.48 1.92 -21.43
N PRO A 50 -14.78 2.84 -22.12
CA PRO A 50 -14.00 3.88 -21.44
C PRO A 50 -14.88 4.86 -20.66
N PHE A 51 -16.22 4.75 -20.82
CA PHE A 51 -17.22 5.54 -20.10
C PHE A 51 -17.96 4.73 -19.04
N ALA A 52 -17.60 3.45 -18.83
CA ALA A 52 -18.15 2.67 -17.73
C ALA A 52 -17.80 3.39 -16.42
N GLY A 53 -18.80 4.04 -15.83
CA GLY A 53 -18.66 4.76 -14.59
C GLY A 53 -18.23 3.84 -13.45
N LEU A 54 -17.60 4.41 -12.44
CA LEU A 54 -17.33 3.70 -11.19
C LEU A 54 -18.64 3.15 -10.60
N PRO A 55 -18.63 1.98 -9.92
CA PRO A 55 -19.81 1.46 -9.26
C PRO A 55 -20.44 2.51 -8.33
N PRO A 56 -21.77 2.49 -8.14
CA PRO A 56 -22.44 3.42 -7.23
C PRO A 56 -21.78 3.45 -5.84
N GLY A 57 -21.51 4.65 -5.32
CA GLY A 57 -20.83 4.81 -4.03
C GLY A 57 -19.31 4.70 -4.09
N THR A 58 -18.73 4.49 -5.28
CA THR A 58 -17.28 4.44 -5.46
C THR A 58 -16.75 5.76 -6.01
N ALA A 59 -15.67 6.23 -5.41
CA ALA A 59 -14.87 7.34 -5.88
C ALA A 59 -13.42 6.90 -6.04
N GLN A 60 -12.71 7.58 -6.93
CA GLN A 60 -11.28 7.42 -7.15
C GLN A 60 -10.57 8.73 -6.82
N LEU A 61 -9.45 8.63 -6.10
CA LEU A 61 -8.52 9.73 -5.88
C LEU A 61 -7.17 9.34 -6.50
N ILE A 62 -6.72 10.08 -7.50
CA ILE A 62 -5.43 9.88 -8.15
C ILE A 62 -4.49 10.97 -7.67
N VAL A 63 -3.31 10.57 -7.19
CA VAL A 63 -2.24 11.43 -6.71
C VAL A 63 -1.09 11.30 -7.69
N LEU A 64 -0.74 12.39 -8.37
CA LEU A 64 0.31 12.41 -9.37
C LEU A 64 1.52 13.19 -8.84
N PRO A 65 2.76 12.77 -9.13
CA PRO A 65 3.93 13.58 -8.83
C PRO A 65 3.86 14.91 -9.62
N GLY A 66 4.27 15.98 -8.94
CA GLY A 66 4.50 17.30 -9.52
C GLY A 66 5.94 17.46 -10.01
N LEU A 67 6.27 18.64 -10.51
CA LEU A 67 7.62 18.92 -10.99
C LEU A 67 8.65 18.78 -9.85
N GLY A 68 9.74 18.07 -10.10
CA GLY A 68 10.86 17.93 -9.14
C GLY A 68 10.60 16.98 -7.96
N GLY A 69 9.53 16.16 -7.99
CA GLY A 69 9.28 15.10 -6.99
C GLY A 69 8.91 15.58 -5.58
N GLN A 70 9.01 16.88 -5.31
CA GLN A 70 8.65 17.51 -4.03
C GLN A 70 7.22 18.03 -4.01
N MET A 71 6.47 17.82 -5.07
CA MET A 71 5.11 18.30 -5.20
C MET A 71 4.21 17.17 -5.68
N PHE A 72 2.91 17.33 -5.48
CA PHE A 72 1.91 16.41 -6.01
C PHE A 72 0.61 17.11 -6.38
N ARG A 73 -0.14 16.45 -7.25
CA ARG A 73 -1.41 16.91 -7.80
C ARG A 73 -2.50 15.89 -7.51
N LEU A 74 -3.75 16.34 -7.41
CA LEU A 74 -4.88 15.51 -7.03
C LEU A 74 -5.96 15.57 -8.11
N ILE A 75 -6.41 14.39 -8.54
CA ILE A 75 -7.55 14.22 -9.45
C ILE A 75 -8.57 13.34 -8.74
N GLY A 76 -9.81 13.80 -8.63
CA GLY A 76 -10.88 13.03 -7.98
C GLY A 76 -12.03 12.77 -8.95
N ASN A 77 -12.46 11.52 -9.07
CA ASN A 77 -13.57 11.10 -9.92
C ASN A 77 -14.60 10.33 -9.07
N CYS A 78 -15.89 10.53 -9.30
CA CYS A 78 -16.93 9.73 -8.64
C CYS A 78 -18.14 9.55 -9.58
N CYS A 79 -18.94 8.50 -9.34
CA CYS A 79 -20.17 8.24 -10.07
C CYS A 79 -21.18 9.41 -10.06
N CYS A 80 -21.09 10.31 -9.07
CA CYS A 80 -21.99 11.45 -8.90
C CYS A 80 -21.33 12.82 -9.17
N GLY A 81 -20.11 12.85 -9.70
CA GLY A 81 -19.41 14.06 -10.10
C GLY A 81 -17.91 14.06 -9.74
N ASP A 82 -17.17 14.93 -10.43
CA ASP A 82 -15.72 15.07 -10.25
C ASP A 82 -15.39 15.96 -9.04
N LEU A 83 -14.18 15.79 -8.48
CA LEU A 83 -13.51 16.86 -7.74
C LEU A 83 -13.39 18.05 -8.71
N GLU A 84 -14.04 19.17 -8.38
CA GLU A 84 -14.43 20.22 -9.35
C GLU A 84 -13.31 20.72 -10.28
N PRO A 85 -13.66 21.30 -11.45
CA PRO A 85 -12.72 21.75 -12.49
C PRO A 85 -11.72 22.86 -12.13
N HIS A 86 -11.60 23.29 -10.87
CA HIS A 86 -10.47 24.12 -10.45
C HIS A 86 -9.10 23.47 -10.79
N TYR A 87 -9.11 22.18 -11.15
CA TYR A 87 -7.99 21.37 -11.62
C TYR A 87 -7.97 21.08 -13.14
N LYS A 88 -8.91 21.59 -13.96
CA LYS A 88 -8.98 21.31 -15.41
C LYS A 88 -8.13 22.25 -16.28
N ARG A 89 -7.47 23.26 -15.70
CA ARG A 89 -6.44 24.05 -16.41
C ARG A 89 -5.08 23.44 -16.10
N ARG A 90 -4.55 22.68 -17.07
CA ARG A 90 -3.26 21.93 -17.03
C ARG A 90 -2.02 22.73 -16.58
N ASN A 91 -2.13 24.06 -16.44
CA ASN A 91 -1.03 24.97 -16.11
C ASN A 91 -1.28 25.81 -14.83
N GLU A 92 -2.40 25.61 -14.12
CA GLU A 92 -2.78 26.39 -12.92
C GLU A 92 -3.12 25.46 -11.73
N GLU A 93 -2.68 24.20 -11.75
CA GLU A 93 -2.96 23.29 -10.64
C GLU A 93 -2.20 23.78 -9.39
N PRO A 94 -2.85 23.95 -8.22
CA PRO A 94 -2.14 24.22 -7.00
C PRO A 94 -1.32 22.98 -6.64
N GLU A 95 -0.04 23.01 -6.97
CA GLU A 95 0.91 22.00 -6.58
C GLU A 95 0.96 21.93 -5.05
N HIS A 96 0.64 20.75 -4.51
CA HIS A 96 0.77 20.50 -3.09
C HIS A 96 2.20 20.12 -2.78
N VAL A 97 2.84 20.85 -1.88
CA VAL A 97 4.19 20.51 -1.43
C VAL A 97 4.15 19.19 -0.65
N ARG A 98 5.13 18.32 -0.92
CA ARG A 98 5.43 17.12 -0.15
C ARG A 98 5.54 17.53 1.31
N PRO A 99 4.70 16.99 2.18
CA PRO A 99 4.69 17.43 3.56
C PRO A 99 5.90 16.80 4.28
N ASP A 100 6.75 17.64 4.85
CA ASP A 100 8.06 17.27 5.37
C ASP A 100 8.02 16.70 6.80
N PRO A 101 8.53 15.47 7.00
CA PRO A 101 7.95 14.22 6.50
C PRO A 101 6.48 14.05 6.98
N LEU A 102 5.63 13.25 6.34
CA LEU A 102 4.41 12.67 6.97
C LEU A 102 4.36 11.15 7.12
N PRO A 103 5.24 10.32 6.50
CA PRO A 103 5.14 8.87 6.63
C PRO A 103 5.04 8.46 8.10
N LEU A 104 3.93 7.81 8.47
CA LEU A 104 3.65 7.46 9.86
C LEU A 104 4.74 6.56 10.45
N GLY A 105 5.29 5.66 9.61
CA GLY A 105 6.36 4.75 9.99
C GLY A 105 7.66 5.42 10.41
N ARG A 106 7.94 6.63 9.92
CA ARG A 106 9.14 7.39 10.32
C ARG A 106 8.89 8.25 11.56
N ARG A 107 7.63 8.56 11.87
CA ARG A 107 7.27 9.53 12.92
C ARG A 107 6.83 8.88 14.22
N VAL A 108 5.98 7.86 14.18
CA VAL A 108 5.41 7.30 15.40
C VAL A 108 6.35 6.22 15.94
N SER A 109 7.45 6.64 16.57
CA SER A 109 8.32 5.77 17.35
C SER A 109 8.24 6.14 18.83
N ARG A 110 8.31 5.12 19.69
CA ARG A 110 8.39 5.31 21.14
C ARG A 110 9.71 5.94 21.55
N ASP A 111 10.76 5.74 20.75
CA ASP A 111 12.08 6.27 21.02
C ASP A 111 12.31 7.60 20.30
N ALA A 112 12.04 8.69 21.02
CA ALA A 112 12.38 10.04 20.56
C ALA A 112 13.90 10.21 20.30
N ARG A 113 14.76 9.37 20.91
CA ARG A 113 16.21 9.36 20.67
C ARG A 113 16.56 8.74 19.32
N ALA A 114 15.72 7.86 18.78
CA ALA A 114 15.80 7.33 17.42
C ALA A 114 15.16 8.26 16.38
N GLY A 115 14.84 9.51 16.74
CA GLY A 115 14.23 10.49 15.83
C GLY A 115 12.70 10.44 15.74
N GLY A 116 12.05 9.62 16.57
CA GLY A 116 10.59 9.54 16.65
C GLY A 116 9.95 10.85 17.15
N GLU A 117 8.80 11.21 16.55
CA GLU A 117 7.94 12.29 17.03
C GLU A 117 6.89 11.74 18.00
N ARG A 118 6.57 12.51 19.05
CA ARG A 118 5.52 12.12 20.00
C ARG A 118 4.17 12.00 19.26
N PRO A 119 3.38 10.94 19.53
CA PRO A 119 2.08 10.70 18.89
C PRO A 119 1.14 11.92 18.85
N THR A 120 1.11 12.72 19.92
CA THR A 120 0.25 13.93 20.03
C THR A 120 0.65 15.01 19.03
N ARG A 121 1.96 15.17 18.78
CA ARG A 121 2.49 16.11 17.80
C ARG A 121 2.27 15.60 16.37
N THR A 122 2.44 14.30 16.14
CA THR A 122 2.07 13.69 14.85
C THR A 122 0.59 13.88 14.55
N LEU A 123 -0.30 13.72 15.54
CA LEU A 123 -1.73 13.96 15.39
C LEU A 123 -2.02 15.41 14.99
N LYS A 124 -1.44 16.38 15.70
CA LYS A 124 -1.55 17.82 15.38
C LYS A 124 -1.10 18.13 13.95
N ARG A 125 -0.02 17.49 13.48
CA ARG A 125 0.46 17.63 12.10
C ARG A 125 -0.50 17.05 11.08
N MET A 126 -1.04 15.86 11.32
CA MET A 126 -2.04 15.26 10.41
C MET A 126 -3.25 16.16 10.27
N VAL A 127 -3.77 16.67 11.39
CA VAL A 127 -4.89 17.61 11.39
C VAL A 127 -4.55 18.89 10.63
N GLY A 128 -3.40 19.51 10.91
CA GLY A 128 -2.95 20.72 10.23
C GLY A 128 -2.76 20.52 8.72
N TRP A 129 -2.16 19.39 8.32
CA TRP A 129 -1.99 19.04 6.91
C TRP A 129 -3.33 18.87 6.20
N SER A 130 -4.29 18.14 6.80
CA SER A 130 -5.61 17.96 6.20
C SER A 130 -6.39 19.29 6.08
N GLN A 131 -6.29 20.16 7.08
CA GLN A 131 -6.94 21.48 7.08
C GLN A 131 -6.42 22.41 5.96
N GLN A 132 -5.18 22.23 5.52
CA GLN A 132 -4.63 22.97 4.37
C GLN A 132 -5.20 22.49 3.02
N LYS A 133 -5.98 21.40 3.00
CA LYS A 133 -6.57 20.82 1.78
C LYS A 133 -8.08 21.02 1.77
N ALA A 134 -8.50 22.29 1.78
CA ALA A 134 -9.92 22.67 1.83
C ALA A 134 -10.74 22.06 0.69
N ALA A 135 -10.26 22.16 -0.56
CA ALA A 135 -10.96 21.62 -1.73
C ALA A 135 -11.17 20.10 -1.65
N LEU A 136 -10.12 19.36 -1.27
CA LEU A 136 -10.22 17.91 -1.06
C LEU A 136 -11.22 17.57 0.07
N THR A 137 -11.14 18.29 1.19
CA THR A 137 -12.03 18.09 2.34
C THR A 137 -13.49 18.34 1.97
N GLU A 138 -13.77 19.38 1.20
CA GLU A 138 -15.10 19.72 0.73
C GLU A 138 -15.65 18.65 -0.21
N TRP A 139 -14.85 18.18 -1.17
CA TRP A 139 -15.24 17.11 -2.07
C TRP A 139 -15.52 15.80 -1.33
N LEU A 140 -14.62 15.35 -0.47
CA LEU A 140 -14.84 14.15 0.35
C LEU A 140 -16.09 14.28 1.22
N SER A 141 -16.34 15.47 1.79
CA SER A 141 -17.54 15.73 2.57
C SER A 141 -18.83 15.66 1.73
N ARG A 142 -18.80 16.16 0.50
CA ARG A 142 -19.92 16.05 -0.46
C ARG A 142 -20.19 14.59 -0.83
N LEU A 143 -19.15 13.82 -1.15
CA LEU A 143 -19.26 12.39 -1.44
C LEU A 143 -19.89 11.62 -0.27
N ARG A 144 -19.48 11.93 0.97
CA ARG A 144 -20.07 11.32 2.17
C ARG A 144 -21.55 11.61 2.33
N ARG A 145 -21.99 12.83 2.01
CA ARG A 145 -23.43 13.19 2.06
C ARG A 145 -24.23 12.47 0.98
N GLN A 146 -23.64 12.27 -0.20
CA GLN A 146 -24.26 11.55 -1.31
C GLN A 146 -24.29 10.03 -1.09
N HIS A 147 -23.28 9.48 -0.39
CA HIS A 147 -23.12 8.05 -0.14
C HIS A 147 -22.94 7.72 1.36
N PRO A 148 -23.93 8.04 2.22
CA PRO A 148 -23.77 8.02 3.68
C PRO A 148 -23.53 6.64 4.30
N ARG A 149 -23.80 5.55 3.56
CA ARG A 149 -23.66 4.18 4.06
C ARG A 149 -22.59 3.35 3.34
N GLN A 150 -22.09 3.82 2.20
CA GLN A 150 -21.37 2.98 1.23
C GLN A 150 -20.28 3.74 0.47
N LEU A 151 -19.75 4.84 1.01
CA LEU A 151 -18.63 5.52 0.35
C LEU A 151 -17.39 4.61 0.37
N THR A 152 -16.97 4.23 -0.83
CA THR A 152 -15.71 3.55 -1.13
C THR A 152 -14.79 4.51 -1.84
N LEU A 153 -13.55 4.63 -1.37
CA LEU A 153 -12.53 5.47 -2.00
C LEU A 153 -11.34 4.61 -2.41
N VAL A 154 -11.09 4.55 -3.71
CA VAL A 154 -9.91 3.90 -4.30
C VAL A 154 -8.83 4.96 -4.53
N ILE A 155 -7.69 4.82 -3.86
CA ILE A 155 -6.60 5.80 -3.92
C ILE A 155 -5.46 5.26 -4.77
N TRP A 156 -5.16 5.96 -5.86
CA TRP A 156 -4.07 5.69 -6.78
C TRP A 156 -2.96 6.69 -6.48
N ASP A 157 -2.01 6.30 -5.64
CA ASP A 157 -0.90 7.16 -5.25
C ASP A 157 0.35 6.84 -6.06
N TYR A 158 0.71 7.71 -7.01
CA TYR A 158 1.90 7.55 -7.84
C TYR A 158 3.12 8.27 -7.25
N THR A 159 3.05 8.69 -5.97
CA THR A 159 4.16 9.35 -5.28
C THR A 159 4.84 8.40 -4.29
N ASP A 160 6.14 8.58 -4.09
CA ASP A 160 6.93 7.95 -3.01
C ASP A 160 6.70 8.64 -1.65
N HIS A 161 5.66 9.47 -1.51
CA HIS A 161 5.50 10.34 -0.35
C HIS A 161 4.92 9.63 0.88
N ASP A 162 4.45 8.39 0.72
CA ASP A 162 3.73 7.59 1.74
C ASP A 162 2.66 8.41 2.48
N LEU A 163 1.83 9.13 1.73
CA LEU A 163 0.79 9.98 2.30
C LEU A 163 -0.20 9.13 3.10
N PRO A 164 -0.47 9.42 4.39
CA PRO A 164 -1.34 8.59 5.23
C PRO A 164 -2.81 8.97 5.01
N TRP A 165 -3.34 8.69 3.83
CA TRP A 165 -4.68 9.06 3.40
C TRP A 165 -5.78 8.61 4.36
N GLU A 166 -5.61 7.45 4.98
CA GLU A 166 -6.53 6.88 5.97
C GLU A 166 -6.65 7.82 7.18
N MET A 167 -5.55 8.49 7.56
CA MET A 167 -5.51 9.51 8.62
C MET A 167 -5.83 10.93 8.13
N PHE A 168 -6.36 11.10 6.92
CA PHE A 168 -6.82 12.41 6.48
C PHE A 168 -8.00 12.86 7.34
N PHE A 169 -7.85 14.00 8.02
CA PHE A 169 -8.85 14.53 8.94
C PHE A 169 -9.90 15.36 8.20
N LEU A 170 -11.16 14.91 8.21
CA LEU A 170 -12.25 15.58 7.48
C LEU A 170 -12.88 16.75 8.26
N GLY A 171 -12.43 17.00 9.48
CA GLY A 171 -13.03 18.00 10.37
C GLY A 171 -14.37 17.56 10.96
N ARG A 172 -14.85 18.34 11.93
CA ARG A 172 -16.24 18.25 12.41
C ARG A 172 -17.13 18.97 11.42
N GLN A 173 -18.01 18.25 10.73
CA GLN A 173 -19.09 18.91 10.00
C GLN A 173 -20.21 19.23 10.99
N ARG A 174 -20.39 20.51 11.33
CA ARG A 174 -21.58 20.95 12.05
C ARG A 174 -22.81 20.56 11.22
N ALA A 175 -23.91 20.19 11.90
CA ALA A 175 -25.19 20.00 11.23
C ALA A 175 -25.48 21.26 10.41
N GLY A 176 -25.54 21.09 9.09
CA GLY A 176 -25.98 22.16 8.20
C GLY A 176 -27.51 22.21 8.17
N PRO A 177 -28.10 23.24 7.54
CA PRO A 177 -29.55 23.32 7.35
C PRO A 177 -30.14 22.13 6.57
N GLN A 178 -29.31 21.41 5.80
CA GLN A 178 -29.72 20.35 4.88
C GLN A 178 -29.26 18.93 5.27
N GLY A 179 -28.79 18.70 6.51
CA GLY A 179 -28.43 17.35 6.90
C GLY A 179 -27.89 17.19 8.34
N PRO A 180 -27.86 15.95 8.84
CA PRO A 180 -27.37 15.66 10.18
C PRO A 180 -25.89 16.04 10.32
N ALA A 181 -25.47 16.35 11.56
CA ALA A 181 -24.04 16.47 11.87
C ALA A 181 -23.35 15.14 11.52
N LEU A 182 -22.26 15.20 10.78
CA LEU A 182 -21.37 14.06 10.61
C LEU A 182 -20.34 14.12 11.74
N ALA A 183 -20.10 12.98 12.40
CA ALA A 183 -19.07 12.90 13.42
C ALA A 183 -17.70 13.36 12.86
N ALA A 184 -16.84 13.90 13.72
CA ALA A 184 -15.46 14.17 13.37
C ALA A 184 -14.83 12.85 12.92
N ASP A 185 -14.49 12.73 11.64
CA ASP A 185 -14.03 11.44 11.13
C ASP A 185 -12.70 11.57 10.41
N TRP A 186 -11.84 10.63 10.74
CA TRP A 186 -10.70 10.23 9.92
C TRP A 186 -11.23 9.54 8.68
N LEU A 187 -10.63 9.78 7.52
CA LEU A 187 -11.10 9.22 6.24
C LEU A 187 -11.22 7.69 6.29
N GLY A 188 -10.24 7.01 6.89
CA GLY A 188 -10.23 5.57 7.10
C GLY A 188 -11.29 5.03 8.07
N CYS A 189 -12.00 5.91 8.80
CA CYS A 189 -13.21 5.57 9.56
C CYS A 189 -14.48 5.90 8.76
N ALA A 190 -14.49 7.03 8.04
CA ALA A 190 -15.67 7.52 7.33
C ALA A 190 -16.01 6.73 6.06
N ALA A 191 -15.01 6.18 5.39
CA ALA A 191 -15.15 5.49 4.10
C ALA A 191 -14.38 4.17 4.10
N THR A 192 -14.80 3.23 3.24
CA THR A 192 -13.98 2.08 2.89
C THR A 192 -12.86 2.58 1.99
N VAL A 193 -11.63 2.64 2.51
CA VAL A 193 -10.46 3.13 1.77
C VAL A 193 -9.63 1.93 1.33
N VAL A 194 -9.34 1.87 0.03
CA VAL A 194 -8.37 0.94 -0.54
C VAL A 194 -7.33 1.70 -1.34
N ARG A 195 -6.12 1.16 -1.41
CA ARG A 195 -5.06 1.66 -2.27
C ARG A 195 -4.97 0.83 -3.53
N TRP A 196 -4.48 1.46 -4.58
CA TRP A 196 -4.16 0.83 -5.83
C TRP A 196 -2.80 1.32 -6.30
N THR A 197 -2.04 0.42 -6.91
CA THR A 197 -0.75 0.75 -7.52
C THR A 197 -0.77 0.34 -8.98
N LYS A 198 0.15 0.90 -9.76
CA LYS A 198 0.44 0.37 -11.09
C LYS A 198 1.02 -1.02 -10.92
N VAL A 199 0.39 -2.00 -11.56
CA VAL A 199 0.89 -3.38 -11.63
C VAL A 199 1.30 -3.63 -13.06
N VAL A 200 2.57 -3.94 -13.30
CA VAL A 200 3.08 -4.18 -14.65
C VAL A 200 2.99 -5.67 -14.95
N THR A 201 1.94 -6.08 -15.67
CA THR A 201 1.74 -7.51 -16.00
C THR A 201 2.37 -7.86 -17.33
N THR A 202 2.90 -9.09 -17.44
CA THR A 202 3.05 -9.75 -18.73
C THR A 202 1.67 -10.23 -19.22
N ALA A 203 1.53 -10.51 -20.52
CA ALA A 203 0.23 -10.73 -21.18
C ALA A 203 -0.64 -11.86 -20.57
N ASP A 204 -0.07 -12.75 -19.76
CA ASP A 204 -0.74 -13.96 -19.26
C ASP A 204 -1.38 -13.79 -17.87
N ASN A 205 -1.06 -12.73 -17.13
CA ASN A 205 -1.60 -12.50 -15.77
C ASN A 205 -2.61 -11.35 -15.77
N ALA A 206 -3.90 -11.69 -15.86
CA ALA A 206 -4.97 -10.71 -15.68
C ALA A 206 -5.06 -10.28 -14.21
N VAL A 207 -4.54 -9.10 -13.91
CA VAL A 207 -4.76 -8.43 -12.61
C VAL A 207 -6.20 -7.92 -12.58
N PRO A 208 -6.99 -8.27 -11.55
CA PRO A 208 -8.36 -7.79 -11.44
C PRO A 208 -8.42 -6.27 -11.50
N GLY A 209 -9.49 -5.74 -12.07
CA GLY A 209 -9.71 -4.29 -12.04
C GLY A 209 -9.84 -3.76 -10.61
N PRO A 210 -9.63 -2.44 -10.38
CA PRO A 210 -9.70 -1.82 -9.05
C PRO A 210 -11.03 -1.96 -8.32
N VAL A 211 -12.08 -2.44 -9.01
CA VAL A 211 -13.44 -2.62 -8.49
C VAL A 211 -14.01 -4.01 -8.82
N GLU A 212 -13.20 -4.91 -9.35
CA GLU A 212 -13.63 -6.28 -9.67
C GLU A 212 -13.71 -7.10 -8.37
N PRO A 213 -14.83 -7.78 -8.06
CA PRO A 213 -14.91 -8.63 -6.88
C PRO A 213 -13.89 -9.77 -6.93
N VAL A 214 -13.21 -10.02 -5.80
CA VAL A 214 -12.29 -11.16 -5.65
C VAL A 214 -12.69 -11.95 -4.41
N ALA A 215 -12.99 -13.23 -4.59
CA ALA A 215 -13.31 -14.13 -3.49
C ALA A 215 -12.08 -14.99 -3.15
N CYS A 216 -11.36 -14.60 -2.11
CA CYS A 216 -10.28 -15.42 -1.56
C CYS A 216 -10.91 -16.47 -0.63
N ALA A 217 -10.67 -17.76 -0.90
CA ALA A 217 -11.23 -18.82 -0.08
C ALA A 217 -10.27 -20.00 0.04
N GLY A 218 -10.19 -20.60 1.23
CA GLY A 218 -9.45 -21.82 1.46
C GLY A 218 -8.59 -21.83 2.71
N THR A 219 -7.52 -22.65 2.72
CA THR A 219 -6.62 -22.81 3.86
C THR A 219 -5.69 -21.61 4.07
N VAL A 220 -5.06 -21.54 5.23
CA VAL A 220 -3.99 -20.56 5.51
C VAL A 220 -2.63 -21.20 5.24
N LEU A 221 -1.81 -20.58 4.41
CA LEU A 221 -0.38 -20.89 4.25
C LEU A 221 0.42 -19.81 4.98
N ALA A 222 1.28 -20.18 5.92
CA ALA A 222 1.91 -19.21 6.82
C ALA A 222 3.42 -19.37 6.98
N TYR A 223 4.11 -18.24 7.10
CA TYR A 223 5.43 -18.12 7.70
C TYR A 223 5.35 -17.24 8.95
N VAL A 224 5.91 -17.72 10.06
CA VAL A 224 6.06 -16.93 11.29
C VAL A 224 7.50 -17.08 11.73
N ALA A 225 8.22 -15.97 11.81
CA ALA A 225 9.62 -15.95 12.22
C ALA A 225 9.80 -16.59 13.61
N ALA A 226 10.96 -17.20 13.84
CA ALA A 226 11.27 -17.89 15.09
C ALA A 226 11.43 -16.96 16.31
N ASP A 227 11.36 -15.64 16.09
CA ASP A 227 11.44 -14.62 17.14
C ASP A 227 10.38 -14.85 18.23
N GLU A 228 10.77 -14.64 19.49
CA GLU A 228 9.87 -14.77 20.65
C GLU A 228 8.69 -13.78 20.56
N ALA A 229 8.93 -12.60 20.00
CA ALA A 229 7.90 -11.58 19.81
C ALA A 229 6.78 -12.03 18.85
N MET A 230 7.04 -13.00 17.97
CA MET A 230 6.08 -13.54 16.98
C MET A 230 5.39 -14.83 17.44
N GLN A 231 5.70 -15.35 18.64
CA GLN A 231 5.01 -16.53 19.19
C GLN A 231 3.48 -16.39 19.24
N PRO A 232 2.91 -15.20 19.54
CA PRO A 232 1.47 -15.11 19.55
C PRO A 232 0.82 -15.17 18.16
N ASP A 233 1.52 -14.71 17.12
CA ASP A 233 1.13 -14.90 15.71
C ASP A 233 1.17 -16.37 15.34
N LYS A 234 2.21 -17.10 15.78
CA LYS A 234 2.31 -18.55 15.60
C LYS A 234 1.10 -19.27 16.21
N ALA A 235 0.78 -18.98 17.47
CA ALA A 235 -0.37 -19.58 18.15
C ALA A 235 -1.70 -19.24 17.45
N LEU A 236 -1.84 -18.02 16.93
CA LEU A 236 -3.00 -17.63 16.15
C LEU A 236 -3.10 -18.44 14.85
N MET A 237 -2.00 -18.57 14.09
CA MET A 237 -1.97 -19.36 12.86
C MET A 237 -2.28 -20.84 13.10
N GLU A 238 -1.75 -21.43 14.19
CA GLU A 238 -2.09 -22.79 14.61
C GLU A 238 -3.59 -22.94 14.91
N SER A 239 -4.21 -21.95 15.57
CA SER A 239 -5.66 -21.94 15.83
C SER A 239 -6.53 -21.81 14.58
N LEU A 240 -5.94 -21.34 13.47
CA LEU A 240 -6.58 -21.25 12.15
C LEU A 240 -6.32 -22.50 11.29
N GLY A 241 -5.61 -23.50 11.79
CA GLY A 241 -5.23 -24.68 11.02
C GLY A 241 -4.24 -24.38 9.89
N ALA A 242 -3.40 -23.35 10.06
CA ALA A 242 -2.46 -22.95 9.02
C ALA A 242 -1.43 -24.03 8.72
N VAL A 243 -1.16 -24.24 7.43
CA VAL A 243 0.01 -24.97 6.94
C VAL A 243 1.21 -24.05 7.10
N ARG A 244 2.02 -24.28 8.13
CA ARG A 244 3.19 -23.45 8.43
C ARG A 244 4.43 -23.92 7.68
N ARG A 245 5.22 -22.98 7.16
CA ARG A 245 6.56 -23.18 6.64
C ARG A 245 7.59 -22.71 7.67
N GLU A 246 8.71 -23.42 7.76
CA GLU A 246 9.73 -23.14 8.79
C GLU A 246 10.60 -21.93 8.44
N THR A 247 10.79 -21.67 7.14
CA THR A 247 11.54 -20.51 6.67
C THR A 247 10.72 -19.70 5.67
N LEU A 248 11.05 -18.40 5.53
CA LEU A 248 10.47 -17.56 4.50
C LEU A 248 10.79 -18.09 3.10
N ALA A 249 12.01 -18.62 2.89
CA ALA A 249 12.40 -19.21 1.62
C ALA A 249 11.51 -20.41 1.23
N ASP A 250 11.18 -21.30 2.18
CA ASP A 250 10.28 -22.42 1.95
C ASP A 250 8.87 -21.95 1.56
N LEU A 251 8.36 -20.89 2.22
CA LEU A 251 7.09 -20.27 1.84
C LEU A 251 7.13 -19.77 0.40
N ILE A 252 8.15 -18.99 0.02
CA ILE A 252 8.26 -18.45 -1.33
C ILE A 252 8.39 -19.58 -2.37
N THR A 253 9.15 -20.64 -2.07
CA THR A 253 9.23 -21.83 -2.92
C THR A 253 7.87 -22.53 -3.09
N SER A 254 7.05 -22.62 -2.04
CA SER A 254 5.67 -23.13 -2.16
C SER A 254 4.78 -22.27 -3.06
N LEU A 255 5.04 -20.96 -3.15
CA LEU A 255 4.31 -20.06 -4.06
C LEU A 255 4.78 -20.18 -5.51
N ASP A 256 5.98 -20.72 -5.75
CA ASP A 256 6.47 -21.05 -7.09
C ASP A 256 5.86 -22.35 -7.62
N ASP A 257 5.31 -23.22 -6.76
CA ASP A 257 4.59 -24.44 -7.14
C ASP A 257 3.07 -24.22 -7.12
N SER A 258 2.44 -24.25 -8.30
CA SER A 258 1.00 -24.03 -8.42
C SER A 258 0.17 -25.12 -7.74
N GLY A 259 0.70 -26.34 -7.57
CA GLY A 259 0.00 -27.43 -6.90
C GLY A 259 -0.07 -27.25 -5.39
N GLU A 260 0.96 -26.68 -4.76
CA GLU A 260 0.97 -26.46 -3.30
C GLU A 260 0.09 -25.29 -2.87
N SER A 261 -0.14 -24.34 -3.77
CA SER A 261 -0.94 -23.15 -3.51
C SER A 261 -2.43 -23.32 -3.88
N ASP A 262 -2.81 -24.47 -4.45
CA ASP A 262 -4.22 -24.73 -4.77
C ASP A 262 -5.07 -24.80 -3.49
N GLY A 263 -6.20 -24.10 -3.50
CA GLY A 263 -7.07 -23.98 -2.33
C GLY A 263 -6.49 -23.15 -1.17
N VAL A 264 -5.45 -22.34 -1.37
CA VAL A 264 -4.99 -21.36 -0.37
C VAL A 264 -5.86 -20.10 -0.44
N GLY A 265 -6.52 -19.76 0.66
CA GLY A 265 -7.31 -18.52 0.79
C GLY A 265 -6.51 -17.34 1.35
N LEU A 266 -5.53 -17.62 2.21
CA LEU A 266 -4.70 -16.61 2.88
C LEU A 266 -3.24 -17.04 2.93
N ILE A 267 -2.36 -16.14 2.52
CA ILE A 267 -0.93 -16.21 2.79
C ILE A 267 -0.63 -15.25 3.93
N TYR A 268 -0.07 -15.77 5.02
CA TYR A 268 0.25 -14.99 6.20
C TYR A 268 1.76 -14.98 6.46
N VAL A 269 2.33 -13.80 6.66
CA VAL A 269 3.73 -13.63 7.03
C VAL A 269 3.83 -12.74 8.24
N ALA A 270 4.42 -13.23 9.33
CA ALA A 270 4.79 -12.42 10.49
C ALA A 270 6.31 -12.49 10.72
N CYS A 271 6.98 -11.37 10.50
CA CYS A 271 8.43 -11.24 10.66
C CYS A 271 8.84 -9.77 10.81
N HIS A 272 10.13 -9.53 10.99
CA HIS A 272 10.69 -8.17 10.93
C HIS A 272 10.77 -7.67 9.50
N GLY A 273 10.65 -6.37 9.31
CA GLY A 273 10.88 -5.72 8.02
C GLY A 273 11.99 -4.69 8.14
N ASP A 274 13.01 -4.83 7.31
CA ASP A 274 14.15 -3.93 7.23
C ASP A 274 13.92 -2.98 6.06
N TYR A 275 13.46 -1.76 6.34
CA TYR A 275 13.20 -0.78 5.30
C TYR A 275 14.49 -0.09 4.86
N ALA A 276 14.70 -0.01 3.55
CA ALA A 276 15.68 0.86 2.91
C ALA A 276 14.99 1.73 1.84
N ASP A 277 15.64 2.84 1.46
CA ASP A 277 15.18 3.71 0.38
C ASP A 277 15.55 3.17 -1.02
N ASP A 278 16.16 1.98 -1.09
CA ASP A 278 16.53 1.29 -2.32
C ASP A 278 15.88 -0.10 -2.42
N TYR A 279 15.80 -0.59 -3.66
CA TYR A 279 15.04 -1.79 -4.02
C TYR A 279 15.58 -3.08 -3.39
N PHE A 280 16.89 -3.19 -3.18
CA PHE A 280 17.54 -4.42 -2.68
C PHE A 280 17.76 -4.40 -1.16
N GLY A 281 17.80 -3.21 -0.57
CA GLY A 281 17.91 -3.01 0.87
C GLY A 281 16.59 -3.26 1.62
N PHE A 282 15.44 -3.13 0.94
CA PHE A 282 14.14 -3.40 1.57
C PHE A 282 13.88 -4.91 1.68
N ARG A 283 13.95 -5.46 2.90
CA ARG A 283 13.96 -6.90 3.18
C ARG A 283 12.91 -7.34 4.20
N LEU A 284 12.46 -8.59 4.07
CA LEU A 284 11.69 -9.32 5.08
C LEU A 284 12.60 -10.30 5.79
N ASP A 285 12.50 -10.31 7.12
CA ASP A 285 13.22 -11.22 8.01
C ASP A 285 14.75 -11.25 7.77
N GLY A 286 15.31 -10.10 7.36
CA GLY A 286 16.72 -9.96 6.96
C GLY A 286 17.15 -10.79 5.74
N THR A 287 16.26 -11.59 5.13
CA THR A 287 16.65 -12.66 4.19
C THR A 287 16.19 -12.38 2.77
N ILE A 288 14.95 -11.97 2.56
CA ILE A 288 14.34 -11.82 1.23
C ILE A 288 14.09 -10.34 0.95
N SER A 289 14.77 -9.78 -0.04
CA SER A 289 14.53 -8.42 -0.52
C SER A 289 13.37 -8.35 -1.52
N VAL A 290 12.90 -7.14 -1.80
CA VAL A 290 11.98 -6.88 -2.92
C VAL A 290 12.61 -7.35 -4.24
N GLY A 291 13.88 -7.03 -4.47
CA GLY A 291 14.62 -7.48 -5.66
C GLY A 291 14.74 -9.01 -5.80
N ASP A 292 14.84 -9.75 -4.70
CA ASP A 292 14.89 -11.23 -4.74
C ASP A 292 13.57 -11.85 -5.21
N LEU A 293 12.44 -11.16 -4.99
CA LEU A 293 11.11 -11.61 -5.40
C LEU A 293 10.69 -11.11 -6.78
N ASP A 294 11.23 -9.99 -7.25
CA ASP A 294 10.80 -9.35 -8.50
C ASP A 294 10.95 -10.27 -9.73
N GLY A 295 12.02 -11.06 -9.75
CA GLY A 295 12.25 -12.03 -10.81
C GLY A 295 11.38 -13.29 -10.73
N ARG A 296 10.56 -13.44 -9.67
CA ARG A 296 9.71 -14.62 -9.46
C ARG A 296 8.31 -14.37 -9.98
N GLY A 297 7.79 -15.34 -10.73
CA GLY A 297 6.41 -15.30 -11.22
C GLY A 297 5.38 -15.65 -10.15
N LEU A 298 5.78 -16.41 -9.12
CA LEU A 298 4.92 -16.95 -8.05
C LEU A 298 3.56 -17.48 -8.58
N PRO A 299 3.57 -18.40 -9.58
CA PRO A 299 2.37 -18.87 -10.27
C PRO A 299 1.31 -19.50 -9.36
N GLY A 300 1.66 -19.93 -8.14
CA GLY A 300 0.70 -20.38 -7.12
C GLY A 300 -0.31 -19.30 -6.71
N LEU A 301 0.04 -18.02 -6.88
CA LEU A 301 -0.86 -16.90 -6.58
C LEU A 301 -1.92 -16.69 -7.65
N ALA A 302 -1.56 -16.83 -8.93
CA ALA A 302 -2.45 -16.53 -10.05
C ALA A 302 -3.68 -17.47 -10.09
N GLY A 303 -3.52 -18.73 -9.70
CA GLY A 303 -4.61 -19.72 -9.67
C GLY A 303 -5.59 -19.50 -8.52
N ALA A 304 -5.10 -19.46 -7.28
CA ALA A 304 -5.94 -19.40 -6.09
C ALA A 304 -6.38 -17.96 -5.72
N ARG A 305 -5.68 -16.94 -6.22
CA ARG A 305 -5.87 -15.52 -5.88
C ARG A 305 -6.00 -15.28 -4.36
N PRO A 306 -5.08 -15.81 -3.53
CA PRO A 306 -5.18 -15.68 -2.09
C PRO A 306 -5.09 -14.21 -1.65
N LEU A 307 -5.64 -13.90 -0.47
CA LEU A 307 -5.27 -12.67 0.22
C LEU A 307 -3.85 -12.83 0.75
N VAL A 308 -2.97 -11.86 0.52
CA VAL A 308 -1.64 -11.81 1.15
C VAL A 308 -1.69 -10.84 2.33
N PHE A 309 -1.32 -11.29 3.52
CA PHE A 309 -1.17 -10.45 4.70
C PHE A 309 0.27 -10.53 5.23
N LEU A 310 1.06 -9.48 4.95
CA LEU A 310 2.41 -9.31 5.48
C LEU A 310 2.40 -8.44 6.74
N ASN A 311 2.31 -9.08 7.90
CA ASN A 311 2.46 -8.45 9.21
C ASN A 311 3.96 -8.23 9.53
N ALA A 312 4.58 -7.32 8.80
CA ALA A 312 5.98 -6.90 8.98
C ALA A 312 6.10 -5.38 8.86
N CYS A 313 7.07 -4.80 9.57
CA CYS A 313 7.32 -3.36 9.53
C CYS A 313 7.54 -2.88 8.10
N HIS A 314 6.89 -1.78 7.73
CA HIS A 314 7.00 -1.16 6.40
C HIS A 314 6.57 -2.02 5.20
N SER A 315 6.03 -3.23 5.38
CA SER A 315 5.68 -4.17 4.29
C SER A 315 4.75 -3.63 3.20
N ALA A 316 3.98 -2.57 3.49
CA ALA A 316 3.10 -1.89 2.55
C ALA A 316 3.68 -0.60 1.94
N ARG A 317 4.93 -0.26 2.25
CA ARG A 317 5.63 0.86 1.61
C ARG A 317 6.08 0.47 0.22
N MET A 318 6.17 1.50 -0.61
CA MET A 318 6.69 1.39 -1.95
C MET A 318 7.93 2.28 -2.06
N VAL A 319 8.92 1.83 -2.81
CA VAL A 319 10.14 2.58 -3.11
C VAL A 319 10.11 3.05 -4.56
N ASP A 320 10.72 4.20 -4.82
CA ASP A 320 10.94 4.68 -6.19
C ASP A 320 12.05 3.82 -6.83
N ALA A 321 11.66 2.94 -7.75
CA ALA A 321 12.58 2.04 -8.42
C ALA A 321 13.27 2.68 -9.64
N SER A 322 13.09 3.98 -9.88
CA SER A 322 13.66 4.64 -11.07
C SER A 322 15.18 4.62 -11.12
N ALA A 323 15.85 4.71 -9.97
CA ALA A 323 17.30 4.62 -9.90
C ALA A 323 17.82 3.21 -10.20
N ASP A 324 17.10 2.18 -9.76
CA ASP A 324 17.53 0.78 -9.84
C ASP A 324 17.10 0.10 -11.15
N LEU A 325 15.89 0.40 -11.64
CA LEU A 325 15.27 -0.25 -12.80
C LEU A 325 15.12 0.67 -14.02
N GLY A 326 15.38 1.97 -13.88
CA GLY A 326 15.19 2.94 -14.97
C GLY A 326 13.72 3.21 -15.31
N GLU A 327 12.78 2.73 -14.48
CA GLU A 327 11.36 2.91 -14.67
C GLU A 327 10.79 3.94 -13.69
N ASN A 328 9.96 4.86 -14.18
CA ASN A 328 9.19 5.74 -13.30
C ASN A 328 8.00 4.96 -12.70
N ALA A 329 8.32 4.03 -11.81
CA ALA A 329 7.39 3.12 -11.16
C ALA A 329 7.75 2.96 -9.68
N LEU A 330 6.71 2.87 -8.86
CA LEU A 330 6.83 2.48 -7.48
C LEU A 330 6.84 0.95 -7.40
N ALA A 331 7.78 0.39 -6.65
CA ALA A 331 7.91 -1.05 -6.48
C ALA A 331 8.03 -1.41 -5.00
N GLY A 332 7.66 -2.64 -4.65
CA GLY A 332 7.63 -3.11 -3.27
C GLY A 332 6.94 -4.46 -3.19
N PHE A 333 6.94 -5.07 -2.00
CA PHE A 333 6.27 -6.37 -1.79
C PHE A 333 4.81 -6.33 -2.26
N THR A 334 4.09 -5.24 -1.98
CA THR A 334 2.71 -5.04 -2.41
C THR A 334 2.53 -5.21 -3.92
N GLU A 335 3.36 -4.53 -4.73
CA GLU A 335 3.25 -4.62 -6.19
C GLU A 335 3.60 -6.01 -6.69
N ILE A 336 4.67 -6.62 -6.17
CA ILE A 336 5.10 -7.96 -6.58
C ILE A 336 4.00 -9.00 -6.34
N PHE A 337 3.41 -9.03 -5.15
CA PHE A 337 2.35 -9.99 -4.82
C PHE A 337 1.09 -9.77 -5.66
N LEU A 338 0.69 -8.51 -5.90
CA LEU A 338 -0.45 -8.21 -6.77
C LEU A 338 -0.18 -8.57 -8.23
N ARG A 339 1.03 -8.30 -8.73
CA ARG A 339 1.49 -8.67 -10.09
C ARG A 339 1.48 -10.17 -10.31
N ALA A 340 1.85 -10.93 -9.29
CA ALA A 340 1.81 -12.38 -9.32
C ALA A 340 0.38 -12.96 -9.20
N GLY A 341 -0.63 -12.14 -8.93
CA GLY A 341 -2.04 -12.55 -8.95
C GLY A 341 -2.70 -12.70 -7.59
N ALA A 342 -2.12 -12.16 -6.51
CA ALA A 342 -2.82 -12.09 -5.22
C ALA A 342 -4.17 -11.36 -5.35
N GLY A 343 -5.20 -11.85 -4.66
CA GLY A 343 -6.54 -11.25 -4.67
C GLY A 343 -6.66 -9.95 -3.88
N GLY A 344 -5.66 -9.67 -3.06
CA GLY A 344 -5.46 -8.44 -2.30
C GLY A 344 -4.19 -8.53 -1.45
N PHE A 345 -3.74 -7.40 -0.97
CA PHE A 345 -2.55 -7.28 -0.13
C PHE A 345 -2.86 -6.42 1.09
N LEU A 346 -2.51 -6.91 2.27
CA LEU A 346 -2.59 -6.20 3.55
C LEU A 346 -1.18 -6.13 4.15
N GLY A 347 -0.73 -4.94 4.55
CA GLY A 347 0.58 -4.77 5.18
C GLY A 347 0.68 -3.46 5.95
N ALA A 348 1.79 -3.23 6.65
CA ALA A 348 2.00 -2.04 7.45
C ALA A 348 2.84 -0.99 6.70
N SER A 349 2.41 0.26 6.70
CA SER A 349 3.15 1.39 6.11
C SER A 349 4.31 1.87 6.99
N GLY A 350 4.55 1.22 8.13
CA GLY A 350 5.43 1.71 9.17
C GLY A 350 5.82 0.65 10.18
N ALA A 351 6.69 1.04 11.11
CA ALA A 351 7.02 0.22 12.26
C ALA A 351 5.84 0.18 13.23
N VAL A 352 5.38 -1.02 13.55
CA VAL A 352 4.29 -1.28 14.51
C VAL A 352 4.89 -2.06 15.66
N GLN A 353 4.62 -1.62 16.91
CA GLN A 353 5.06 -2.37 18.08
C GLN A 353 4.38 -3.73 18.12
N GLU A 354 5.14 -4.77 18.50
CA GLU A 354 4.74 -6.16 18.39
C GLU A 354 3.42 -6.47 19.13
N PRO A 355 3.19 -6.00 20.38
CA PRO A 355 1.90 -6.21 21.04
C PRO A 355 0.72 -5.54 20.30
N ALA A 356 0.97 -4.41 19.65
CA ALA A 356 -0.05 -3.71 18.87
C ALA A 356 -0.30 -4.39 17.52
N ALA A 357 0.77 -4.85 16.85
CA ALA A 357 0.67 -5.62 15.61
C ALA A 357 -0.17 -6.89 15.84
N GLN A 358 0.14 -7.61 16.92
CA GLN A 358 -0.62 -8.78 17.34
C GLN A 358 -2.10 -8.46 17.61
N ALA A 359 -2.39 -7.35 18.31
CA ALA A 359 -3.77 -6.94 18.60
C ALA A 359 -4.53 -6.62 17.30
N VAL A 360 -3.88 -5.98 16.33
CA VAL A 360 -4.46 -5.70 15.01
C VAL A 360 -4.79 -7.01 14.30
N VAL A 361 -3.82 -7.92 14.15
CA VAL A 361 -4.00 -9.18 13.43
C VAL A 361 -5.12 -10.00 14.05
N ARG A 362 -5.10 -10.15 15.38
CA ARG A 362 -6.12 -10.92 16.11
C ARG A 362 -7.52 -10.36 15.87
N ASP A 363 -7.70 -9.06 15.98
CA ASP A 363 -9.01 -8.44 15.80
C ASP A 363 -9.47 -8.51 14.33
N LEU A 364 -8.59 -8.23 13.37
CA LEU A 364 -8.92 -8.30 11.94
C LEU A 364 -9.29 -9.72 11.50
N LEU A 365 -8.46 -10.72 11.79
CA LEU A 365 -8.76 -12.11 11.44
C LEU A 365 -9.98 -12.64 12.20
N GLY A 366 -10.17 -12.22 13.46
CA GLY A 366 -11.39 -12.51 14.21
C GLY A 366 -12.66 -11.99 13.51
N ARG A 367 -12.65 -10.74 13.05
CA ARG A 367 -13.77 -10.14 12.28
C ARG A 367 -13.98 -10.82 10.93
N ILE A 368 -12.90 -11.15 10.21
CA ILE A 368 -12.97 -11.87 8.94
C ILE A 368 -13.68 -13.21 9.13
N ARG A 369 -13.31 -13.98 10.15
CA ARG A 369 -13.97 -15.26 10.46
C ARG A 369 -15.43 -15.09 10.85
N ALA A 370 -15.76 -14.05 11.61
CA ALA A 370 -17.13 -13.78 12.02
C ALA A 370 -18.03 -13.32 10.87
N THR A 371 -17.46 -12.68 9.84
CA THR A 371 -18.19 -12.16 8.68
C THR A 371 -17.42 -12.41 7.37
N PRO A 372 -17.30 -13.66 6.89
CA PRO A 372 -16.44 -13.99 5.75
C PRO A 372 -16.90 -13.37 4.42
N ASP A 373 -18.19 -13.06 4.30
CA ASP A 373 -18.75 -12.39 3.11
C ASP A 373 -18.60 -10.86 3.16
N ARG A 374 -18.06 -10.31 4.25
CA ARG A 374 -17.78 -8.88 4.36
C ARG A 374 -16.42 -8.56 3.72
N PRO A 375 -16.34 -7.53 2.87
CA PRO A 375 -15.07 -7.18 2.25
C PRO A 375 -13.99 -6.85 3.28
N VAL A 376 -12.75 -7.28 3.02
CA VAL A 376 -11.59 -7.10 3.92
C VAL A 376 -11.34 -5.61 4.17
N ALA A 377 -11.42 -4.78 3.14
CA ALA A 377 -11.30 -3.33 3.25
C ALA A 377 -12.35 -2.71 4.20
N ARG A 378 -13.58 -3.26 4.20
CA ARG A 378 -14.65 -2.82 5.10
C ARG A 378 -14.38 -3.26 6.54
N ILE A 379 -13.85 -4.45 6.74
CA ILE A 379 -13.43 -4.92 8.07
C ILE A 379 -12.31 -4.03 8.63
N LEU A 380 -11.34 -3.65 7.80
CA LEU A 380 -10.27 -2.74 8.19
C LEU A 380 -10.79 -1.34 8.56
N GLN A 381 -11.80 -0.82 7.84
CA GLN A 381 -12.50 0.41 8.21
C GLN A 381 -13.16 0.28 9.61
N GLU A 382 -13.85 -0.82 9.87
CA GLU A 382 -14.54 -1.08 11.14
C GLU A 382 -13.55 -1.22 12.31
N TYR A 383 -12.41 -1.86 12.07
CA TYR A 383 -11.31 -1.88 13.03
C TYR A 383 -10.80 -0.48 13.35
N ARG A 384 -10.51 0.35 12.33
CA ARG A 384 -10.10 1.75 12.52
C ARG A 384 -11.13 2.55 13.30
N GLN A 385 -12.42 2.36 13.02
CA GLN A 385 -13.49 2.97 13.81
C GLN A 385 -13.41 2.55 15.28
N SER A 386 -13.05 1.30 15.59
CA SER A 386 -12.96 0.81 16.97
C SER A 386 -11.81 1.45 17.76
N VAL A 387 -10.67 1.71 17.12
CA VAL A 387 -9.47 2.30 17.75
C VAL A 387 -9.40 3.82 17.66
N ALA A 388 -10.26 4.46 16.85
CA ALA A 388 -10.31 5.91 16.73
C ALA A 388 -10.76 6.57 18.05
N PRO A 389 -10.15 7.72 18.45
CA PRO A 389 -10.55 8.47 19.63
C PRO A 389 -12.05 8.77 19.66
N LYS A 390 -12.70 8.45 20.78
CA LYS A 390 -14.14 8.65 21.01
C LYS A 390 -14.41 10.01 21.68
N GLY A 391 -15.66 10.46 21.65
CA GLY A 391 -16.07 11.72 22.30
C GLY A 391 -15.79 12.98 21.48
N GLY A 392 -15.21 12.82 20.29
CA GLY A 392 -15.06 13.86 19.27
C GLY A 392 -14.02 14.92 19.59
N GLU A 393 -13.56 15.07 20.83
CA GLU A 393 -12.41 15.92 21.14
C GLU A 393 -11.14 15.17 20.76
N LEU A 394 -10.25 15.85 20.02
CA LEU A 394 -8.97 15.27 19.71
C LEU A 394 -8.14 15.25 21.00
N PRO A 395 -7.50 14.11 21.35
CA PRO A 395 -6.62 14.04 22.50
C PRO A 395 -5.33 14.83 22.20
N LEU A 396 -5.37 16.14 22.49
CA LEU A 396 -4.29 17.10 22.21
C LEU A 396 -3.37 17.35 23.41
N GLY A 397 -3.61 16.68 24.54
CA GLY A 397 -2.74 16.72 25.71
C GLY A 397 -1.32 16.27 25.33
N ASP A 398 -0.30 16.89 25.93
CA ASP A 398 1.11 16.60 25.63
C ASP A 398 1.77 15.73 26.72
N ASP A 399 0.98 15.06 27.55
CA ASP A 399 1.47 14.10 28.55
C ASP A 399 1.68 12.69 27.97
N ASP A 400 2.46 11.88 28.67
CA ASP A 400 2.83 10.53 28.23
C ASP A 400 1.66 9.55 28.19
N ALA A 401 0.64 9.74 29.05
CA ALA A 401 -0.53 8.88 29.06
C ALA A 401 -1.37 9.13 27.80
N THR A 402 -1.58 10.39 27.42
CA THR A 402 -2.24 10.78 26.17
C THR A 402 -1.47 10.25 24.95
N ALA A 403 -0.14 10.39 24.95
CA ALA A 403 0.69 9.86 23.86
C ALA A 403 0.60 8.33 23.74
N ALA A 404 0.65 7.60 24.85
CA ALA A 404 0.52 6.14 24.87
C ALA A 404 -0.87 5.67 24.40
N ALA A 405 -1.94 6.37 24.82
CA ALA A 405 -3.32 6.07 24.41
C ALA A 405 -3.56 6.27 22.90
N LEU A 406 -2.74 7.08 22.23
CA LEU A 406 -2.81 7.31 20.78
C LEU A 406 -2.10 6.23 19.96
N LEU A 407 -1.24 5.40 20.55
CA LEU A 407 -0.49 4.40 19.78
C LEU A 407 -1.39 3.38 19.08
N PRO A 408 -2.41 2.77 19.71
CA PRO A 408 -3.33 1.86 19.02
C PRO A 408 -4.02 2.51 17.82
N PHE A 409 -4.36 3.79 17.95
CA PHE A 409 -4.94 4.58 16.87
C PHE A 409 -3.97 4.72 15.69
N PHE A 410 -2.73 5.14 15.91
CA PHE A 410 -1.75 5.23 14.83
C PHE A 410 -1.47 3.87 14.19
N TYR A 411 -1.25 2.83 15.00
CA TYR A 411 -0.93 1.50 14.49
C TYR A 411 -2.07 0.91 13.67
N GLY A 412 -3.33 1.09 14.07
CA GLY A 412 -4.45 0.62 13.25
C GLY A 412 -4.61 1.34 11.92
N PHE A 413 -4.08 2.55 11.79
CA PHE A 413 -4.08 3.31 10.54
C PHE A 413 -2.83 3.09 9.70
N MET A 414 -1.79 2.44 10.23
CA MET A 414 -0.63 2.02 9.45
C MET A 414 -0.89 0.79 8.59
N TYR A 415 -1.88 -0.05 8.93
CA TYR A 415 -2.23 -1.18 8.08
C TYR A 415 -2.99 -0.68 6.86
N LEU A 416 -2.46 -0.95 5.68
CA LEU A 416 -2.99 -0.53 4.38
C LEU A 416 -3.47 -1.76 3.61
N PHE A 417 -4.60 -1.61 2.91
CA PHE A 417 -5.12 -2.64 2.03
C PHE A 417 -4.99 -2.17 0.58
N PHE A 418 -4.38 -3.00 -0.25
CA PHE A 418 -4.29 -2.83 -1.70
C PHE A 418 -5.06 -3.93 -2.41
N GLY A 419 -5.83 -3.57 -3.41
CA GLY A 419 -6.71 -4.51 -4.11
C GLY A 419 -8.13 -4.00 -4.20
N SER A 420 -9.04 -4.88 -4.60
CA SER A 420 -10.43 -4.51 -4.82
C SER A 420 -11.13 -4.21 -3.50
N PRO A 421 -11.96 -3.14 -3.40
CA PRO A 421 -12.76 -2.87 -2.21
C PRO A 421 -13.83 -3.93 -1.97
N LEU A 422 -14.05 -4.84 -2.93
CA LEU A 422 -14.99 -5.94 -2.87
C LEU A 422 -14.30 -7.28 -2.57
N THR A 423 -12.99 -7.31 -2.29
CA THR A 423 -12.28 -8.54 -1.93
C THR A 423 -12.80 -9.10 -0.61
N THR A 424 -13.26 -10.35 -0.60
CA THR A 424 -13.71 -11.10 0.58
C THR A 424 -12.74 -12.22 0.93
N LEU A 425 -12.71 -12.66 2.18
CA LEU A 425 -11.87 -13.78 2.63
C LEU A 425 -12.70 -14.78 3.45
N ARG A 426 -12.70 -16.04 3.01
CA ARG A 426 -13.28 -17.19 3.75
C ARG A 426 -12.19 -18.22 4.05
N LEU A 427 -11.95 -18.49 5.33
CA LEU A 427 -10.93 -19.44 5.76
C LEU A 427 -11.52 -20.81 6.10
N ASP A 428 -10.85 -21.86 5.66
CA ASP A 428 -11.14 -23.23 6.05
C ASP A 428 -10.66 -23.47 7.49
N GLY A 429 -11.58 -23.83 8.38
CA GLY A 429 -11.30 -24.07 9.79
C GLY A 429 -12.51 -23.74 10.65
N GLU A 430 -13.02 -24.74 11.39
CA GLU A 430 -14.20 -24.58 12.25
C GLU A 430 -14.08 -23.32 13.10
N ALA A 431 -15.06 -22.42 13.01
CA ALA A 431 -15.36 -21.50 14.09
C ALA A 431 -15.84 -22.35 15.27
N ARG A 432 -14.90 -23.01 15.98
CA ARG A 432 -15.26 -23.65 17.25
C ARG A 432 -15.68 -22.52 18.19
N PRO A 433 -16.96 -22.50 18.62
CA PRO A 433 -17.51 -21.44 19.46
C PRO A 433 -16.83 -21.39 20.83
#